data_AF-A0A819X656-F1
#
_entry.id   AF-A0A819X656-F1
#
_cell.length_a   1.000
_cell.length_b   1.000
_cell.length_c   1.000
_cell.angle_alpha   90.00
_cell.angle_beta   90.00
_cell.angle_gamma   90.00
#
_symmetry.space_group_name_H-M   'P 1'
#
loop_
_entity.id
_entity.type
_entity.pdbx_description
1 polymer ?
#
loop_
_entity_poly.entity_id
_entity_poly.type
_entity_poly.pdbx_seq_one_letter_code
_entity_poly.pdbx_strand_id
1 'polypeptide(L)'
;MPRETKDILKDLCSFSLSTADPMDRLPHDCYMILVGRLRSKGHLNKLFEMNESQGITSGGDDDPNQAEYAVLTSEEVESILEHVVLEGSTEQLERQRKSHFVFEDSFNTSVLNMVDTSSSYEKLKRICRIYEIREGVNVDKVMAEHENRVEKSYSHFTEKNLPSDEAKALALSLSFYTGTRSEACNRGASLIARKSNGQVLDKDVEKEINEAAIILYYMVKALSYIPFYWGYVTRACQLTIDELNLYVPGNLITWIQFSSSKKGKKVVDSDAFKYRNTLFKIFSLTGRPIKEFSNFPEEDEVLFLPHSTFLVFNRKVHYEGGGKQVIYMRQVELGLCKWSVLWVDDKIFDEGWENKKHMEYAAVKALDLNVHFIPKSSTESALSFLRSAFGQRLKSKETFRIVTDMNRENEELSQNAGARLIKEIRQMGFRNKCLVFTSSKKDAQRIIERELDSREQQLVAVSTATEDLRDFVNFDQKIIKTQQPNDATHYKKNASLQYTTSKLKRLLKNIINT
;
A
#
# COMPACT_ATOMS: atom_id res chain seq x y z
N MET A 1 -19.50 -16.53 -2.39
CA MET A 1 -18.26 -17.15 -1.83
C MET A 1 -17.08 -16.60 -2.58
N PRO A 2 -15.89 -16.44 -1.97
CA PRO A 2 -14.70 -16.00 -2.70
C PRO A 2 -14.41 -16.95 -3.86
N ARG A 3 -14.05 -16.41 -5.04
CA ARG A 3 -13.67 -17.20 -6.21
C ARG A 3 -12.39 -17.98 -5.92
N GLU A 4 -12.27 -19.18 -6.50
CA GLU A 4 -11.04 -19.96 -6.36
C GLU A 4 -9.89 -19.32 -7.14
N THR A 5 -8.68 -19.43 -6.60
CA THR A 5 -7.44 -18.95 -7.23
C THR A 5 -7.29 -19.37 -8.70
N LYS A 6 -7.68 -20.61 -9.03
CA LYS A 6 -7.58 -21.16 -10.40
C LYS A 6 -8.46 -20.40 -11.39
N ASP A 7 -9.63 -19.94 -10.95
CA ASP A 7 -10.59 -19.22 -11.79
C ASP A 7 -10.09 -17.80 -12.03
N ILE A 8 -9.52 -17.16 -11.00
CA ILE A 8 -8.89 -15.84 -11.14
C ILE A 8 -7.67 -15.90 -12.07
N LEU A 9 -6.83 -16.94 -11.96
CA LEU A 9 -5.70 -17.15 -12.87
C LEU A 9 -6.15 -17.35 -14.31
N LYS A 10 -7.21 -18.12 -14.52
CA LYS A 10 -7.81 -18.31 -15.84
C LYS A 10 -8.25 -16.97 -16.45
N ASP A 11 -8.95 -16.14 -15.70
CA ASP A 11 -9.36 -14.82 -16.16
C ASP A 11 -8.14 -13.93 -16.48
N LEU A 12 -7.16 -13.85 -15.58
CA LEU A 12 -5.95 -13.05 -15.78
C LEU A 12 -5.15 -13.49 -17.02
N CYS A 13 -4.96 -14.80 -17.21
CA CYS A 13 -4.21 -15.34 -18.33
C CYS A 13 -4.97 -15.25 -19.66
N SER A 14 -6.31 -15.37 -19.64
CA SER A 14 -7.14 -15.27 -20.85
C SER A 14 -7.46 -13.84 -21.27
N PHE A 15 -7.28 -12.86 -20.38
CA PHE A 15 -7.53 -11.45 -20.69
C PHE A 15 -6.53 -10.91 -21.73
N SER A 16 -7.07 -10.52 -22.89
CA SER A 16 -6.31 -9.99 -24.02
C SER A 16 -6.49 -8.48 -24.13
N LEU A 17 -5.41 -7.73 -23.88
CA LEU A 17 -5.41 -6.25 -23.91
C LEU A 17 -5.66 -5.67 -25.31
N SER A 18 -5.44 -6.44 -26.37
CA SER A 18 -5.62 -6.00 -27.77
C SER A 18 -7.06 -6.17 -28.26
N THR A 19 -7.84 -7.05 -27.61
CA THR A 19 -9.21 -7.41 -28.02
C THR A 19 -10.25 -7.14 -26.95
N ALA A 20 -9.85 -6.75 -25.74
CA ALA A 20 -10.77 -6.39 -24.67
C ALA A 20 -11.59 -5.16 -25.06
N ASP A 21 -12.92 -5.31 -25.02
CA ASP A 21 -13.84 -4.18 -25.10
C ASP A 21 -13.53 -3.21 -23.94
N PRO A 22 -13.52 -1.88 -24.13
CA PRO A 22 -13.42 -0.91 -23.03
C PRO A 22 -14.39 -1.13 -21.85
N MET A 23 -15.49 -1.85 -22.11
CA MET A 23 -16.50 -2.29 -21.14
C MET A 23 -16.21 -3.68 -20.55
N ASP A 24 -15.43 -4.51 -21.23
CA ASP A 24 -14.98 -5.82 -20.75
C ASP A 24 -13.72 -5.64 -19.89
N ARG A 25 -13.93 -5.63 -18.58
CA ARG A 25 -12.88 -5.43 -17.57
C ARG A 25 -12.75 -6.70 -16.76
N LEU A 26 -11.54 -6.95 -16.27
CA LEU A 26 -11.36 -8.01 -15.28
C LEU A 26 -12.27 -7.73 -14.08
N PRO A 27 -12.97 -8.77 -13.57
CA PRO A 27 -13.82 -8.65 -12.38
C PRO A 27 -13.07 -7.97 -11.24
N HIS A 28 -13.74 -7.11 -10.48
CA HIS A 28 -13.09 -6.38 -9.40
C HIS A 28 -12.63 -7.32 -8.28
N ASP A 29 -13.30 -8.45 -8.11
CA ASP A 29 -12.89 -9.52 -7.19
C ASP A 29 -11.56 -10.19 -7.54
N CYS A 30 -11.08 -10.09 -8.80
CA CYS A 30 -9.70 -10.45 -9.16
C CYS A 30 -8.67 -9.60 -8.41
N TYR A 31 -9.10 -8.46 -7.86
CA TYR A 31 -8.27 -7.41 -7.30
C TYR A 31 -8.63 -7.02 -5.86
N MET A 32 -9.31 -7.90 -5.12
CA MET A 32 -9.67 -7.63 -3.73
C MET A 32 -9.47 -8.84 -2.80
N ILE A 33 -9.16 -8.56 -1.54
CA ILE A 33 -9.11 -9.58 -0.47
C ILE A 33 -9.83 -9.05 0.77
N LEU A 34 -10.78 -9.83 1.29
CA LEU A 34 -11.31 -9.63 2.63
C LEU A 34 -10.30 -10.13 3.66
N VAL A 35 -9.75 -9.23 4.47
CA VAL A 35 -8.70 -9.53 5.45
C VAL A 35 -9.30 -9.92 6.80
N GLY A 36 -10.37 -9.24 7.20
CA GLY A 36 -11.02 -9.45 8.48
C GLY A 36 -12.36 -8.74 8.55
N ARG A 37 -13.13 -9.05 9.59
CA ARG A 37 -14.44 -8.45 9.85
C ARG A 37 -14.74 -8.34 11.34
N LEU A 38 -15.56 -7.36 11.70
CA LEU A 38 -16.25 -7.35 12.98
C LEU A 38 -17.36 -8.39 12.98
N ARG A 39 -17.29 -9.37 13.89
CA ARG A 39 -18.30 -10.44 14.01
C ARG A 39 -19.33 -10.20 15.10
N SER A 40 -18.95 -9.48 16.16
CA SER A 40 -19.83 -9.21 17.29
C SER A 40 -20.81 -8.09 16.94
N LYS A 41 -22.10 -8.32 17.18
CA LYS A 41 -23.13 -7.28 17.07
C LYS A 41 -22.81 -6.07 17.96
N GLY A 42 -22.24 -6.30 19.14
CA GLY A 42 -21.84 -5.22 20.05
C GLY A 42 -20.74 -4.32 19.46
N HIS A 43 -19.75 -4.90 18.78
CA HIS A 43 -18.68 -4.11 18.14
C HIS A 43 -19.18 -3.39 16.88
N LEU A 44 -20.10 -4.02 16.12
CA LEU A 44 -20.76 -3.33 15.01
C LEU A 44 -21.60 -2.15 15.50
N ASN A 45 -22.35 -2.32 16.60
CA ASN A 45 -23.08 -1.22 17.22
C ASN A 45 -22.14 -0.10 17.67
N LYS A 46 -21.00 -0.42 18.31
CA LYS A 46 -19.98 0.58 18.66
C LYS A 46 -19.49 1.37 17.43
N LEU A 47 -19.27 0.70 16.31
CA LEU A 47 -18.90 1.36 15.05
C LEU A 47 -20.02 2.27 14.53
N PHE A 48 -21.28 1.85 14.65
CA PHE A 48 -22.42 2.69 14.29
C PHE A 48 -22.58 3.89 15.23
N GLU A 49 -22.41 3.71 16.54
CA GLU A 49 -22.43 4.79 17.53
C GLU A 49 -21.32 5.82 17.27
N MET A 50 -20.11 5.36 16.90
CA MET A 50 -19.01 6.24 16.46
C MET A 50 -19.38 7.03 15.19
N ASN A 51 -20.11 6.42 14.26
CA ASN A 51 -20.58 7.11 13.07
C ASN A 51 -21.66 8.16 13.41
N GLU A 52 -22.59 7.82 14.31
CA GLU A 52 -23.68 8.69 14.75
C GLU A 52 -23.18 9.88 15.56
N SER A 53 -22.24 9.68 16.49
CA SER A 53 -21.67 10.76 17.33
C SER A 53 -20.94 11.82 16.51
N GLN A 54 -20.48 11.45 15.32
CA GLN A 54 -19.80 12.31 14.36
C GLN A 54 -20.76 12.87 13.28
N GLY A 55 -22.07 12.68 13.46
CA GLY A 55 -23.12 13.29 12.64
C GLY A 55 -23.54 12.49 11.39
N ILE A 56 -23.13 11.22 11.24
CA ILE A 56 -23.73 10.35 10.22
C ILE A 56 -25.05 9.80 10.76
N THR A 57 -26.10 10.64 10.77
CA THR A 57 -27.45 10.14 11.00
C THR A 57 -27.97 9.43 9.76
N SER A 58 -28.68 8.33 9.96
CA SER A 58 -29.51 7.72 8.92
C SER A 58 -30.76 8.58 8.70
N GLY A 59 -30.62 9.78 8.13
CA GLY A 59 -31.76 10.55 7.59
C GLY A 59 -31.96 12.00 8.03
N GLY A 60 -30.92 12.78 8.39
CA GLY A 60 -31.05 14.22 8.66
C GLY A 60 -30.71 15.13 7.47
N ASP A 61 -31.41 16.27 7.36
CA ASP A 61 -31.34 17.28 6.28
C ASP A 61 -30.17 18.31 6.37
N ASP A 62 -29.31 18.25 7.39
CA ASP A 62 -28.13 19.13 7.50
C ASP A 62 -27.03 18.67 6.52
N ASP A 63 -26.32 19.60 5.87
CA ASP A 63 -25.37 19.36 4.74
C ASP A 63 -24.66 18.01 4.89
N PRO A 64 -25.21 16.95 4.25
CA PRO A 64 -24.87 15.57 4.59
C PRO A 64 -23.42 15.26 4.22
N ASN A 65 -22.79 16.09 3.38
CA ASN A 65 -21.40 15.92 3.03
C ASN A 65 -20.47 16.29 4.20
N GLN A 66 -20.74 17.33 4.99
CA GLN A 66 -19.75 17.81 5.97
C GLN A 66 -19.55 16.83 7.14
N ALA A 67 -20.64 16.31 7.72
CA ALA A 67 -20.60 15.31 8.79
C ALA A 67 -20.03 13.95 8.32
N GLU A 68 -20.36 13.53 7.10
CA GLU A 68 -19.83 12.30 6.50
C GLU A 68 -18.30 12.29 6.36
N TYR A 69 -17.70 13.46 6.14
CA TYR A 69 -16.26 13.59 6.02
C TYR A 69 -15.56 13.67 7.40
N ALA A 70 -16.21 14.15 8.46
CA ALA A 70 -15.62 14.19 9.80
C ALA A 70 -15.27 12.77 10.34
N VAL A 71 -16.14 11.78 10.09
CA VAL A 71 -15.85 10.37 10.44
C VAL A 71 -14.68 9.82 9.65
N LEU A 72 -14.58 10.16 8.36
CA LEU A 72 -13.49 9.71 7.50
C LEU A 72 -12.11 10.13 8.07
N THR A 73 -12.05 11.29 8.73
CA THR A 73 -10.86 11.76 9.45
C THR A 73 -10.68 11.18 10.84
N SER A 74 -11.75 10.71 11.49
CA SER A 74 -11.68 10.23 12.88
C SER A 74 -10.84 8.97 12.97
N GLU A 75 -9.74 9.04 13.71
CA GLU A 75 -8.93 7.87 14.05
C GLU A 75 -9.57 6.98 15.12
N GLU A 76 -10.56 7.49 15.86
CA GLU A 76 -11.26 6.70 16.89
C GLU A 76 -11.88 5.45 16.27
N VAL A 77 -12.28 5.52 14.99
CA VAL A 77 -12.79 4.37 14.24
C VAL A 77 -11.75 3.27 14.10
N GLU A 78 -10.45 3.58 14.16
CA GLU A 78 -9.38 2.57 14.12
C GLU A 78 -9.23 1.82 15.46
N SER A 79 -9.79 2.32 16.57
CA SER A 79 -9.87 1.54 17.82
C SER A 79 -10.63 0.23 17.62
N ILE A 80 -11.55 0.19 16.65
CA ILE A 80 -12.32 -1.00 16.30
C ILE A 80 -11.43 -2.15 15.77
N LEU A 81 -10.20 -1.85 15.30
CA LEU A 81 -9.26 -2.85 14.82
C LEU A 81 -8.91 -3.88 15.89
N GLU A 82 -8.92 -3.50 17.18
CA GLU A 82 -8.73 -4.42 18.31
C GLU A 82 -9.74 -5.58 18.26
N HIS A 83 -10.93 -5.31 17.76
CA HIS A 83 -12.07 -6.22 17.76
C HIS A 83 -12.28 -6.96 16.44
N VAL A 84 -11.45 -6.68 15.42
CA VAL A 84 -11.55 -7.33 14.13
C VAL A 84 -11.09 -8.77 14.22
N VAL A 85 -11.96 -9.68 13.77
CA VAL A 85 -11.64 -11.09 13.63
C VAL A 85 -11.13 -11.32 12.21
N LEU A 86 -9.96 -11.93 12.10
CA LEU A 86 -9.37 -12.31 10.82
C LEU A 86 -10.21 -13.37 10.10
N GLU A 87 -10.21 -13.35 8.77
CA GLU A 87 -10.90 -14.36 7.95
C GLU A 87 -10.22 -15.74 7.94
N GLY A 88 -9.03 -15.83 8.51
CA GLY A 88 -8.32 -17.06 8.81
C GLY A 88 -7.26 -16.81 9.89
N SER A 89 -6.52 -17.84 10.29
CA SER A 89 -5.29 -17.66 11.07
C SER A 89 -4.32 -16.75 10.30
N THR A 90 -3.39 -16.10 10.98
CA THR A 90 -2.36 -15.28 10.32
C THR A 90 -1.64 -16.08 9.23
N GLU A 91 -1.30 -17.34 9.48
CA GLU A 91 -0.66 -18.24 8.51
C GLU A 91 -1.62 -18.63 7.36
N GLN A 92 -2.92 -18.73 7.63
CA GLN A 92 -3.93 -18.94 6.59
C GLN A 92 -4.10 -17.69 5.73
N LEU A 93 -4.14 -16.49 6.31
CA LEU A 93 -4.18 -15.23 5.58
C LEU A 93 -2.90 -15.03 4.77
N GLU A 94 -1.74 -15.37 5.32
CA GLU A 94 -0.47 -15.36 4.57
C GLU A 94 -0.48 -16.38 3.42
N ARG A 95 -1.02 -17.59 3.64
CA ARG A 95 -1.18 -18.59 2.58
C ARG A 95 -2.23 -18.19 1.54
N GLN A 96 -3.34 -17.62 1.96
CA GLN A 96 -4.38 -17.08 1.08
C GLN A 96 -3.86 -15.87 0.33
N ARG A 97 -3.01 -15.04 0.94
CA ARG A 97 -2.24 -14.02 0.24
C ARG A 97 -1.30 -14.66 -0.77
N LYS A 98 -0.63 -15.78 -0.47
CA LYS A 98 0.19 -16.51 -1.46
C LYS A 98 -0.62 -17.17 -2.60
N SER A 99 -1.85 -17.62 -2.33
CA SER A 99 -2.70 -18.31 -3.31
C SER A 99 -3.57 -17.32 -4.10
N HIS A 100 -4.22 -16.39 -3.43
CA HIS A 100 -5.07 -15.41 -4.06
C HIS A 100 -4.30 -14.19 -4.52
N PHE A 101 -3.09 -13.88 -4.02
CA PHE A 101 -2.35 -12.72 -4.50
C PHE A 101 -0.84 -12.69 -4.15
N VAL A 102 -0.32 -11.52 -3.81
CA VAL A 102 1.06 -11.04 -3.78
C VAL A 102 1.41 -10.70 -2.35
N PHE A 103 2.64 -10.97 -1.94
CA PHE A 103 3.14 -10.55 -0.64
C PHE A 103 3.51 -9.06 -0.74
N GLU A 104 2.82 -8.19 0.01
CA GLU A 104 3.18 -6.76 0.16
C GLU A 104 4.70 -6.62 0.34
N ASP A 105 5.27 -7.43 1.22
CA ASP A 105 6.67 -7.39 1.65
C ASP A 105 7.65 -7.74 0.53
N SER A 106 7.17 -8.29 -0.60
CA SER A 106 8.02 -8.72 -1.70
C SER A 106 7.61 -8.14 -3.04
N PHE A 107 6.55 -7.31 -3.15
CA PHE A 107 6.18 -6.76 -4.45
C PHE A 107 7.31 -5.90 -5.03
N ASN A 108 7.77 -4.88 -4.30
CA ASN A 108 8.86 -4.03 -4.75
C ASN A 108 10.13 -4.84 -5.02
N THR A 109 10.51 -5.74 -4.10
CA THR A 109 11.68 -6.61 -4.25
C THR A 109 11.54 -7.55 -5.46
N SER A 110 10.35 -8.07 -5.73
CA SER A 110 10.08 -8.94 -6.89
C SER A 110 10.24 -8.19 -8.19
N VAL A 111 9.63 -7.02 -8.27
CA VAL A 111 9.75 -6.13 -9.43
C VAL A 111 11.23 -5.76 -9.64
N LEU A 112 11.95 -5.37 -8.59
CA LEU A 112 13.39 -5.11 -8.62
C LEU A 112 14.21 -6.31 -9.11
N ASN A 113 13.90 -7.53 -8.65
CA ASN A 113 14.61 -8.74 -9.06
C ASN A 113 14.36 -9.14 -10.52
N MET A 114 13.22 -8.72 -11.10
CA MET A 114 12.89 -8.98 -12.50
C MET A 114 13.47 -7.94 -13.46
N VAL A 115 13.79 -6.75 -12.96
CA VAL A 115 14.33 -5.66 -13.77
C VAL A 115 15.85 -5.72 -13.78
N ASP A 116 16.41 -5.89 -14.98
CA ASP A 116 17.86 -5.83 -15.18
C ASP A 116 18.40 -4.39 -15.04
N THR A 117 19.64 -4.29 -14.57
CA THR A 117 20.49 -3.09 -14.47
C THR A 117 20.62 -2.28 -15.77
N SER A 118 20.29 -2.88 -16.92
CA SER A 118 20.28 -2.26 -18.25
C SER A 118 19.01 -1.45 -18.59
N SER A 119 18.11 -1.25 -17.63
CA SER A 119 16.84 -0.56 -17.88
C SER A 119 17.05 0.95 -18.04
N SER A 120 16.45 1.51 -19.10
CA SER A 120 16.60 2.92 -19.51
C SER A 120 15.26 3.48 -20.01
N TYR A 121 15.20 4.81 -20.16
CA TYR A 121 14.06 5.48 -20.78
C TYR A 121 13.69 4.90 -22.15
N GLU A 122 14.67 4.69 -23.03
CA GLU A 122 14.44 4.14 -24.37
C GLU A 122 13.92 2.70 -24.36
N LYS A 123 14.37 1.89 -23.40
CA LYS A 123 13.86 0.52 -23.23
C LYS A 123 12.41 0.55 -22.76
N LEU A 124 12.08 1.37 -21.77
CA LEU A 124 10.71 1.56 -21.29
C LEU A 124 9.81 2.07 -22.42
N LYS A 125 10.23 3.10 -23.15
CA LYS A 125 9.50 3.68 -24.28
C LYS A 125 9.16 2.62 -25.34
N ARG A 126 10.11 1.75 -25.68
CA ARG A 126 9.89 0.63 -26.61
C ARG A 126 8.85 -0.35 -26.09
N ILE A 127 8.88 -0.67 -24.80
CA ILE A 127 7.91 -1.56 -24.15
C ILE A 127 6.52 -0.92 -24.17
N CYS A 128 6.38 0.33 -23.72
CA CYS A 128 5.11 1.06 -23.76
C CYS A 128 4.52 1.10 -25.18
N ARG A 129 5.38 1.29 -26.20
CA ARG A 129 4.96 1.24 -27.60
C ARG A 129 4.33 -0.10 -27.99
N ILE A 130 4.90 -1.23 -27.54
CA ILE A 130 4.35 -2.57 -27.81
C ILE A 130 2.93 -2.69 -27.25
N TYR A 131 2.73 -2.21 -26.02
CA TYR A 131 1.42 -2.24 -25.36
C TYR A 131 0.37 -1.37 -26.08
N GLU A 132 0.80 -0.34 -26.82
CA GLU A 132 -0.11 0.52 -27.56
C GLU A 132 -0.55 -0.03 -28.93
N ILE A 133 0.10 -1.07 -29.44
CA ILE A 133 -0.26 -1.68 -30.72
C ILE A 133 -1.64 -2.34 -30.62
N ARG A 134 -2.65 -1.72 -31.23
CA ARG A 134 -4.02 -2.25 -31.40
C ARG A 134 -4.65 -1.73 -32.69
N GLU A 135 -5.68 -2.44 -33.15
CA GLU A 135 -6.42 -2.04 -34.35
C GLU A 135 -7.03 -0.64 -34.19
N GLY A 136 -6.93 0.17 -35.24
CA GLY A 136 -7.52 1.52 -35.27
C GLY A 136 -6.77 2.60 -34.46
N VAL A 137 -5.65 2.29 -33.80
CA VAL A 137 -4.89 3.28 -33.03
C VAL A 137 -3.58 3.67 -33.68
N ASN A 138 -3.38 4.98 -33.82
CA ASN A 138 -2.10 5.56 -34.22
C ASN A 138 -1.16 5.59 -33.02
N VAL A 139 -0.32 4.57 -32.90
CA VAL A 139 0.65 4.41 -31.80
C VAL A 139 1.61 5.59 -31.69
N ASP A 140 2.06 6.17 -32.82
CA ASP A 140 2.97 7.32 -32.80
C ASP A 140 2.33 8.54 -32.17
N LYS A 141 1.04 8.77 -32.44
CA LYS A 141 0.29 9.86 -31.83
C LYS A 141 0.17 9.67 -30.31
N VAL A 142 -0.20 8.47 -29.85
CA VAL A 142 -0.36 8.17 -28.42
C VAL A 142 0.98 8.28 -27.68
N MET A 143 2.05 7.72 -28.26
CA MET A 143 3.38 7.86 -27.67
C MET A 143 3.86 9.32 -27.63
N ALA A 144 3.57 10.11 -28.66
CA ALA A 144 3.88 11.54 -28.66
C ALA A 144 3.13 12.31 -27.55
N GLU A 145 1.87 11.95 -27.25
CA GLU A 145 1.13 12.52 -26.11
C GLU A 145 1.84 12.21 -24.78
N HIS A 146 2.28 10.95 -24.59
CA HIS A 146 3.04 10.55 -23.42
C HIS A 146 4.37 11.30 -23.29
N GLU A 147 5.14 11.40 -24.37
CA GLU A 147 6.43 12.10 -24.39
C GLU A 147 6.29 13.60 -24.12
N ASN A 148 5.26 14.23 -24.68
CA ASN A 148 4.94 15.63 -24.37
C ASN A 148 4.63 15.84 -22.88
N ARG A 149 4.01 14.85 -22.22
CA ARG A 149 3.80 14.88 -20.77
C ARG A 149 5.10 14.67 -20.00
N VAL A 150 5.97 13.78 -20.46
CA VAL A 150 7.30 13.54 -19.88
C VAL A 150 8.11 14.82 -19.85
N GLU A 151 8.26 15.51 -20.99
CA GLU A 151 9.06 16.74 -21.08
C GLU A 151 8.58 17.86 -20.13
N LYS A 152 7.31 17.84 -19.73
CA LYS A 152 6.73 18.80 -18.78
C LYS A 152 6.91 18.44 -17.32
N SER A 153 7.20 17.17 -17.00
CA SER A 153 7.07 16.64 -15.64
C SER A 153 8.33 15.93 -15.11
N TYR A 154 9.26 15.54 -15.98
CA TYR A 154 10.48 14.83 -15.53
C TYR A 154 11.38 15.69 -14.62
N SER A 155 11.26 17.02 -14.68
CA SER A 155 12.04 17.94 -13.84
C SER A 155 11.82 17.69 -12.35
N HIS A 156 10.60 17.32 -11.96
CA HIS A 156 10.24 16.91 -10.60
C HIS A 156 11.21 15.88 -10.03
N PHE A 157 11.65 14.93 -10.86
CA PHE A 157 12.56 13.86 -10.44
C PHE A 157 14.02 14.32 -10.49
N THR A 158 14.41 15.12 -11.49
CA THR A 158 15.79 15.65 -11.55
C THR A 158 16.12 16.59 -10.40
N GLU A 159 15.15 17.36 -9.92
CA GLU A 159 15.28 18.22 -8.72
C GLU A 159 15.54 17.40 -7.44
N LYS A 160 15.23 16.10 -7.46
CA LYS A 160 15.53 15.14 -6.40
C LYS A 160 16.84 14.37 -6.62
N ASN A 161 17.72 14.93 -7.48
CA ASN A 161 19.03 14.40 -7.83
C ASN A 161 19.00 13.07 -8.59
N LEU A 162 17.92 12.79 -9.34
CA LEU A 162 17.88 11.64 -10.23
C LEU A 162 18.50 11.97 -11.60
N PRO A 163 19.26 11.03 -12.21
CA PRO A 163 19.76 11.19 -13.57
C PRO A 163 18.62 11.44 -14.57
N SER A 164 18.88 12.25 -15.60
CA SER A 164 17.84 12.64 -16.56
C SER A 164 17.16 11.46 -17.26
N ASP A 165 17.91 10.42 -17.65
CA ASP A 165 17.34 9.22 -18.28
C ASP A 165 16.33 8.54 -17.34
N GLU A 166 16.71 8.33 -16.08
CA GLU A 166 15.83 7.74 -15.08
C GLU A 166 14.62 8.63 -14.78
N ALA A 167 14.82 9.93 -14.61
CA ALA A 167 13.73 10.90 -14.39
C ALA A 167 12.68 10.85 -15.51
N LYS A 168 13.11 10.75 -16.78
CA LYS A 168 12.21 10.61 -17.93
C LYS A 168 11.47 9.27 -17.90
N ALA A 169 12.14 8.18 -17.53
CA ALA A 169 11.50 6.87 -17.38
C ALA A 169 10.42 6.87 -16.29
N LEU A 170 10.69 7.50 -15.14
CA LEU A 170 9.71 7.66 -14.06
C LEU A 170 8.48 8.43 -14.53
N ALA A 171 8.67 9.60 -15.16
CA ALA A 171 7.57 10.39 -15.69
C ALA A 171 6.78 9.65 -16.78
N LEU A 172 7.47 8.91 -17.66
CA LEU A 172 6.82 8.13 -18.72
C LEU A 172 5.94 7.03 -18.14
N SER A 173 6.40 6.34 -17.09
CA SER A 173 5.63 5.26 -16.47
C SER A 173 4.29 5.74 -15.89
N LEU A 174 4.27 6.93 -15.27
CA LEU A 174 3.04 7.54 -14.74
C LEU A 174 2.14 8.06 -15.87
N SER A 175 2.71 8.74 -16.86
CA SER A 175 1.96 9.16 -18.04
C SER A 175 1.30 7.97 -18.75
N PHE A 176 2.06 6.89 -18.95
CA PHE A 176 1.57 5.68 -19.58
C PHE A 176 0.41 5.04 -18.79
N TYR A 177 0.53 4.94 -17.46
CA TYR A 177 -0.54 4.42 -16.61
C TYR A 177 -1.84 5.23 -16.73
N THR A 178 -1.74 6.56 -16.64
CA THR A 178 -2.91 7.46 -16.69
C THR A 178 -3.52 7.60 -18.07
N GLY A 179 -2.82 7.17 -19.12
CA GLY A 179 -3.35 7.09 -20.48
C GLY A 179 -4.31 5.92 -20.65
N THR A 180 -4.05 5.07 -21.63
CA THR A 180 -5.01 4.02 -22.02
C THR A 180 -4.76 2.66 -21.36
N ARG A 181 -3.75 2.56 -20.48
CA ARG A 181 -3.14 1.26 -20.11
C ARG A 181 -3.06 0.98 -18.60
N SER A 182 -3.85 1.67 -17.78
CA SER A 182 -3.98 1.34 -16.35
C SER A 182 -4.34 -0.14 -16.11
N GLU A 183 -5.24 -0.71 -16.92
CA GLU A 183 -5.62 -2.13 -16.82
C GLU A 183 -4.45 -3.08 -17.12
N ALA A 184 -3.58 -2.71 -18.08
CA ALA A 184 -2.39 -3.50 -18.40
C ALA A 184 -1.40 -3.51 -17.23
N CYS A 185 -1.19 -2.36 -16.58
CA CYS A 185 -0.36 -2.26 -15.37
C CYS A 185 -0.96 -3.06 -14.21
N ASN A 186 -2.28 -3.01 -14.02
CA ASN A 186 -2.98 -3.76 -12.96
C ASN A 186 -2.91 -5.27 -13.16
N ARG A 187 -3.12 -5.75 -14.39
CA ARG A 187 -2.90 -7.15 -14.76
C ARG A 187 -1.43 -7.55 -14.57
N GLY A 188 -0.49 -6.75 -15.04
CA GLY A 188 0.95 -6.99 -14.87
C GLY A 188 1.36 -7.11 -13.40
N ALA A 189 0.86 -6.22 -12.55
CA ALA A 189 1.12 -6.25 -11.11
C ALA A 189 0.59 -7.53 -10.47
N SER A 190 -0.61 -7.95 -10.89
CA SER A 190 -1.23 -9.21 -10.47
C SER A 190 -0.39 -10.42 -10.90
N LEU A 191 0.05 -10.48 -12.16
CA LEU A 191 0.79 -11.60 -12.72
C LEU A 191 2.20 -11.75 -12.14
N ILE A 192 2.98 -10.66 -12.10
CA ILE A 192 4.35 -10.64 -11.54
C ILE A 192 4.36 -11.31 -10.18
N ALA A 193 3.37 -10.96 -9.39
CA ALA A 193 3.53 -11.22 -8.00
C ALA A 193 2.79 -12.49 -7.55
N ARG A 194 1.86 -13.00 -8.38
CA ARG A 194 1.50 -14.43 -8.40
C ARG A 194 2.71 -15.31 -8.74
N LYS A 195 3.49 -14.94 -9.77
CA LYS A 195 4.75 -15.64 -10.12
C LYS A 195 5.71 -15.66 -8.93
N SER A 196 5.89 -14.53 -8.24
CA SER A 196 6.73 -14.43 -7.05
C SER A 196 6.29 -15.31 -5.88
N ASN A 197 5.00 -15.68 -5.81
CA ASN A 197 4.47 -16.59 -4.81
C ASN A 197 4.47 -18.06 -5.26
N GLY A 198 5.22 -18.40 -6.31
CA GLY A 198 5.43 -19.77 -6.76
C GLY A 198 4.30 -20.33 -7.62
N GLN A 199 3.39 -19.49 -8.11
CA GLN A 199 2.38 -19.92 -9.07
C GLN A 199 3.02 -20.16 -10.44
N VAL A 200 2.66 -21.28 -11.06
CA VAL A 200 3.09 -21.61 -12.42
C VAL A 200 2.18 -20.88 -13.39
N LEU A 201 2.77 -20.10 -14.29
CA LEU A 201 2.08 -19.34 -15.31
C LEU A 201 2.43 -19.88 -16.70
N ASP A 202 1.55 -19.64 -17.67
CA ASP A 202 1.78 -20.05 -19.05
C ASP A 202 3.03 -19.37 -19.63
N LYS A 203 3.79 -20.10 -20.46
CA LYS A 203 5.06 -19.61 -21.05
C LYS A 203 4.88 -18.33 -21.86
N ASP A 204 3.76 -18.19 -22.54
CA ASP A 204 3.46 -17.01 -23.37
C ASP A 204 3.28 -15.75 -22.52
N VAL A 205 2.84 -15.91 -21.26
CA VAL A 205 2.66 -14.81 -20.28
C VAL A 205 4.00 -14.40 -19.66
N GLU A 206 5.02 -15.26 -19.68
CA GLU A 206 6.31 -14.98 -19.05
C GLU A 206 7.05 -13.79 -19.69
N LYS A 207 6.95 -13.65 -21.02
CA LYS A 207 7.50 -12.49 -21.72
C LYS A 207 6.80 -11.20 -21.31
N GLU A 208 5.46 -11.22 -21.29
CA GLU A 208 4.64 -10.07 -20.88
C GLU A 208 4.97 -9.62 -19.46
N ILE A 209 5.18 -10.57 -18.54
CA ILE A 209 5.56 -10.28 -17.15
C ILE A 209 6.88 -9.53 -17.06
N ASN A 210 7.90 -9.93 -17.82
CA ASN A 210 9.19 -9.27 -17.80
C ASN A 210 9.10 -7.83 -18.35
N GLU A 211 8.27 -7.62 -19.36
CA GLU A 211 8.00 -6.29 -19.93
C GLU A 211 7.20 -5.42 -18.94
N ALA A 212 6.14 -5.97 -18.34
CA ALA A 212 5.35 -5.31 -17.31
C ALA A 212 6.19 -4.95 -16.08
N ALA A 213 7.14 -5.80 -15.68
CA ALA A 213 8.01 -5.54 -14.54
C ALA A 213 8.82 -4.26 -14.71
N ILE A 214 9.26 -3.94 -15.93
CA ILE A 214 9.99 -2.70 -16.20
C ILE A 214 9.08 -1.48 -16.01
N ILE A 215 7.84 -1.52 -16.53
CA ILE A 215 6.86 -0.44 -16.33
C ILE A 215 6.59 -0.25 -14.83
N LEU A 216 6.31 -1.35 -14.13
CA LEU A 216 5.91 -1.34 -12.73
C LEU A 216 7.05 -0.93 -11.80
N TYR A 217 8.29 -1.26 -12.15
CA TYR A 217 9.48 -0.78 -11.45
C TYR A 217 9.55 0.74 -11.46
N TYR A 218 9.45 1.34 -12.65
CA TYR A 218 9.48 2.79 -12.76
C TYR A 218 8.26 3.44 -12.11
N MET A 219 7.07 2.83 -12.18
CA MET A 219 5.89 3.35 -11.49
C MET A 219 6.04 3.35 -9.96
N VAL A 220 6.41 2.21 -9.37
CA VAL A 220 6.62 2.09 -7.92
C VAL A 220 7.69 3.06 -7.45
N LYS A 221 8.81 3.14 -8.19
CA LYS A 221 9.88 4.09 -7.90
C LYS A 221 9.38 5.53 -8.03
N ALA A 222 8.65 5.89 -9.07
CA ALA A 222 8.14 7.25 -9.27
C ALA A 222 7.23 7.67 -8.12
N LEU A 223 6.28 6.80 -7.74
CA LEU A 223 5.37 7.00 -6.61
C LEU A 223 6.09 7.12 -5.27
N SER A 224 7.27 6.52 -5.09
CA SER A 224 8.07 6.70 -3.88
C SER A 224 8.62 8.12 -3.73
N TYR A 225 8.87 8.83 -4.83
CA TYR A 225 9.39 10.20 -4.83
C TYR A 225 8.31 11.28 -4.69
N ILE A 226 7.03 10.89 -4.80
CA ILE A 226 5.88 11.77 -4.67
C ILE A 226 5.39 11.76 -3.21
N PRO A 227 5.09 12.92 -2.60
CA PRO A 227 4.60 13.01 -1.23
C PRO A 227 3.29 12.26 -0.99
N PHE A 228 3.04 11.86 0.27
CA PHE A 228 1.78 11.23 0.64
C PHE A 228 0.64 12.25 0.62
N TYR A 229 -0.52 11.85 0.10
CA TYR A 229 -1.74 12.63 0.24
C TYR A 229 -2.57 12.13 1.42
N TRP A 230 -2.65 12.97 2.46
CA TRP A 230 -3.54 12.79 3.61
C TRP A 230 -4.79 13.60 3.39
N GLY A 231 -5.89 12.92 3.06
CA GLY A 231 -7.12 13.62 2.75
C GLY A 231 -8.12 12.81 1.96
N TYR A 232 -9.21 13.48 1.59
CA TYR A 232 -10.34 12.85 0.94
C TYR A 232 -10.08 12.59 -0.52
N VAL A 233 -10.50 11.41 -0.98
CA VAL A 233 -10.56 11.08 -2.39
C VAL A 233 -11.89 10.40 -2.71
N THR A 234 -12.29 10.45 -3.97
CA THR A 234 -13.44 9.72 -4.47
C THR A 234 -13.08 8.78 -5.61
N ARG A 235 -13.73 7.63 -5.69
CA ARG A 235 -13.56 6.67 -6.79
C ARG A 235 -14.91 6.13 -7.21
N ALA A 236 -15.29 6.33 -8.47
CA ALA A 236 -16.47 5.74 -9.06
C ALA A 236 -16.11 4.43 -9.77
N CYS A 237 -16.86 3.36 -9.54
CA CYS A 237 -16.64 2.07 -10.18
C CYS A 237 -17.94 1.29 -10.37
N GLN A 238 -17.88 0.27 -11.21
CA GLN A 238 -18.99 -0.65 -11.42
C GLN A 238 -18.69 -1.93 -10.63
N LEU A 239 -19.55 -2.26 -9.68
CA LEU A 239 -19.46 -3.50 -8.90
C LEU A 239 -20.64 -4.42 -9.17
N THR A 240 -20.38 -5.72 -9.16
CA THR A 240 -21.41 -6.76 -9.10
C THR A 240 -22.03 -6.84 -7.71
N ILE A 241 -23.15 -7.56 -7.59
CA ILE A 241 -23.80 -7.79 -6.29
C ILE A 241 -22.89 -8.54 -5.32
N ASP A 242 -22.11 -9.51 -5.82
CA ASP A 242 -21.20 -10.30 -5.00
C ASP A 242 -20.02 -9.47 -4.48
N GLU A 243 -19.49 -8.57 -5.31
CA GLU A 243 -18.46 -7.61 -4.89
C GLU A 243 -19.01 -6.61 -3.86
N LEU A 244 -20.22 -6.11 -4.06
CA LEU A 244 -20.89 -5.23 -3.09
C LEU A 244 -21.09 -5.90 -1.74
N ASN A 245 -21.33 -7.21 -1.70
CA ASN A 245 -21.48 -7.97 -0.46
C ASN A 245 -20.18 -8.07 0.36
N LEU A 246 -19.02 -7.73 -0.22
CA LEU A 246 -17.75 -7.62 0.51
C LEU A 246 -17.61 -6.27 1.22
N TYR A 247 -18.24 -5.22 0.71
CA TYR A 247 -18.16 -3.87 1.29
C TYR A 247 -19.25 -3.64 2.33
N VAL A 248 -19.13 -4.34 3.45
CA VAL A 248 -20.03 -4.22 4.61
C VAL A 248 -19.31 -3.47 5.74
N PRO A 249 -20.00 -2.57 6.48
CA PRO A 249 -19.42 -1.93 7.66
C PRO A 249 -18.76 -2.95 8.62
N GLY A 250 -17.54 -2.63 9.05
CA GLY A 250 -16.69 -3.50 9.87
C GLY A 250 -15.76 -4.42 9.08
N ASN A 251 -15.85 -4.48 7.75
CA ASN A 251 -14.93 -5.27 6.93
C ASN A 251 -13.63 -4.52 6.63
N LEU A 252 -12.53 -5.27 6.60
CA LEU A 252 -11.22 -4.83 6.11
C LEU A 252 -10.97 -5.41 4.72
N ILE A 253 -10.80 -4.55 3.73
CA ILE A 253 -10.61 -4.91 2.33
C ILE A 253 -9.25 -4.41 1.86
N THR A 254 -8.42 -5.31 1.33
CA THR A 254 -7.18 -4.93 0.64
C THR A 254 -7.42 -4.90 -0.86
N TRP A 255 -7.08 -3.78 -1.49
CA TRP A 255 -6.99 -3.66 -2.94
C TRP A 255 -5.59 -4.02 -3.38
N ILE A 256 -5.48 -4.93 -4.32
CA ILE A 256 -4.21 -5.56 -4.67
C ILE A 256 -3.65 -5.12 -6.03
N GLN A 257 -4.30 -4.14 -6.65
CA GLN A 257 -3.87 -3.46 -7.86
C GLN A 257 -3.62 -1.97 -7.59
N PHE A 258 -3.04 -1.26 -8.56
CA PHE A 258 -3.05 0.20 -8.48
C PHE A 258 -4.49 0.69 -8.56
N SER A 259 -4.83 1.65 -7.72
CA SER A 259 -6.20 2.16 -7.65
C SER A 259 -6.20 3.66 -7.80
N SER A 260 -6.79 4.12 -8.90
CA SER A 260 -6.95 5.54 -9.21
C SER A 260 -8.13 6.15 -8.45
N SER A 261 -8.01 7.40 -8.01
CA SER A 261 -9.08 8.16 -7.37
C SER A 261 -8.94 9.64 -7.70
N LYS A 262 -10.01 10.41 -7.54
CA LYS A 262 -9.97 11.87 -7.66
C LYS A 262 -9.71 12.51 -6.30
N LYS A 263 -8.78 13.47 -6.24
CA LYS A 263 -8.53 14.31 -5.07
C LYS A 263 -9.77 15.11 -4.68
N GLY A 264 -10.03 15.15 -3.38
CA GLY A 264 -11.11 15.91 -2.77
C GLY A 264 -12.44 15.17 -2.72
N LYS A 265 -13.48 15.94 -2.40
CA LYS A 265 -14.84 15.43 -2.10
C LYS A 265 -15.71 15.24 -3.35
N LYS A 266 -15.32 15.84 -4.47
CA LYS A 266 -16.08 15.82 -5.73
C LYS A 266 -15.71 14.57 -6.53
N VAL A 267 -16.70 14.00 -7.21
CA VAL A 267 -16.48 12.97 -8.23
C VAL A 267 -16.02 13.65 -9.52
N VAL A 268 -15.25 12.94 -10.35
CA VAL A 268 -14.94 13.40 -11.71
C VAL A 268 -16.26 13.62 -12.46
N ASP A 269 -16.47 14.82 -12.98
CA ASP A 269 -17.63 15.14 -13.81
C ASP A 269 -17.35 14.72 -15.26
N SER A 270 -17.30 13.40 -15.49
CA SER A 270 -17.21 12.83 -16.82
C SER A 270 -18.24 11.72 -17.00
N ASP A 271 -18.75 11.59 -18.22
CA ASP A 271 -19.75 10.59 -18.57
C ASP A 271 -19.27 9.16 -18.26
N ALA A 272 -17.96 8.90 -18.31
CA ALA A 272 -17.37 7.59 -18.00
C ALA A 272 -17.58 7.15 -16.53
N PHE A 273 -17.78 8.10 -15.61
CA PHE A 273 -17.93 7.85 -14.18
C PHE A 273 -19.34 8.10 -13.67
N LYS A 274 -20.14 8.90 -14.38
CA LYS A 274 -21.50 9.27 -13.99
C LYS A 274 -22.43 8.05 -13.84
N TYR A 275 -22.32 7.09 -14.75
CA TYR A 275 -23.21 5.91 -14.80
C TYR A 275 -22.76 4.72 -13.94
N ARG A 276 -21.66 4.86 -13.19
CA ARG A 276 -21.12 3.80 -12.34
C ARG A 276 -22.01 3.60 -11.11
N ASN A 277 -22.36 2.35 -10.81
CA ASN A 277 -23.29 2.02 -9.72
C ASN A 277 -22.72 2.21 -8.31
N THR A 278 -21.41 2.44 -8.17
CA THR A 278 -20.74 2.56 -6.88
C THR A 278 -19.84 3.79 -6.82
N LEU A 279 -19.88 4.49 -5.68
CA LEU A 279 -18.99 5.59 -5.31
C LEU A 279 -18.31 5.28 -3.98
N PHE A 280 -16.99 5.19 -4.00
CA PHE A 280 -16.18 5.18 -2.79
C PHE A 280 -15.86 6.61 -2.36
N LYS A 281 -16.08 6.91 -1.08
CA LYS A 281 -15.55 8.09 -0.39
C LYS A 281 -14.47 7.60 0.58
N ILE A 282 -13.22 8.02 0.36
CA ILE A 282 -12.06 7.42 1.03
C ILE A 282 -11.25 8.50 1.73
N PHE A 283 -10.80 8.25 2.96
CA PHE A 283 -9.69 8.98 3.56
C PHE A 283 -8.38 8.27 3.25
N SER A 284 -7.53 8.92 2.45
CA SER A 284 -6.23 8.44 2.01
C SER A 284 -5.16 8.73 3.06
N LEU A 285 -4.26 7.76 3.29
CA LEU A 285 -3.04 7.90 4.09
C LEU A 285 -1.78 7.77 3.24
N THR A 286 -1.81 6.93 2.21
CA THR A 286 -0.64 6.64 1.36
C THR A 286 -0.96 6.75 -0.13
N GLY A 287 -2.04 7.43 -0.52
CA GLY A 287 -2.24 7.86 -1.91
C GLY A 287 -1.16 8.84 -2.36
N ARG A 288 -0.93 8.94 -3.67
CA ARG A 288 0.03 9.87 -4.30
C ARG A 288 -0.67 10.77 -5.30
N PRO A 289 -0.62 12.11 -5.15
CA PRO A 289 -1.20 13.01 -6.14
C PRO A 289 -0.31 12.97 -7.40
N ILE A 290 -0.86 12.53 -8.53
CA ILE A 290 -0.12 12.36 -9.79
C ILE A 290 -0.60 13.28 -10.92
N LYS A 291 -1.41 14.29 -10.59
CA LYS A 291 -1.96 15.28 -11.54
C LYS A 291 -0.92 15.84 -12.52
N GLU A 292 0.29 16.16 -12.04
CA GLU A 292 1.34 16.76 -12.87
C GLU A 292 1.90 15.80 -13.94
N PHE A 293 1.82 14.50 -13.70
CA PHE A 293 2.28 13.43 -14.60
C PHE A 293 1.16 12.84 -15.46
N SER A 294 -0.09 13.15 -15.15
CA SER A 294 -1.26 12.55 -15.80
C SER A 294 -1.51 13.15 -17.19
N ASN A 295 -1.99 12.33 -18.13
CA ASN A 295 -2.52 12.82 -19.40
C ASN A 295 -3.86 13.56 -19.24
N PHE A 296 -4.54 13.37 -18.11
CA PHE A 296 -5.83 13.97 -17.76
C PHE A 296 -5.72 14.77 -16.45
N PRO A 297 -4.97 15.89 -16.43
CA PRO A 297 -4.71 16.66 -15.21
C PRO A 297 -5.99 17.20 -14.52
N GLU A 298 -7.09 17.34 -15.24
CA GLU A 298 -8.41 17.70 -14.73
C GLU A 298 -9.03 16.64 -13.81
N GLU A 299 -8.60 15.38 -13.92
CA GLU A 299 -9.03 14.32 -13.01
C GLU A 299 -8.48 14.54 -11.59
N ASP A 300 -7.40 15.32 -11.43
CA ASP A 300 -6.73 15.60 -10.16
C ASP A 300 -6.46 14.30 -9.39
N GLU A 301 -5.80 13.36 -10.09
CA GLU A 301 -5.72 11.97 -9.69
C GLU A 301 -4.81 11.78 -8.46
N VAL A 302 -5.30 10.96 -7.53
CA VAL A 302 -4.55 10.37 -6.42
C VAL A 302 -4.48 8.87 -6.64
N LEU A 303 -3.26 8.35 -6.79
CA LEU A 303 -3.01 6.95 -7.08
C LEU A 303 -2.58 6.20 -5.82
N PHE A 304 -3.27 5.10 -5.53
CA PHE A 304 -2.89 4.14 -4.51
C PHE A 304 -1.98 3.06 -5.10
N LEU A 305 -0.94 2.71 -4.35
CA LEU A 305 -0.11 1.54 -4.64
C LEU A 305 -0.94 0.25 -4.43
N PRO A 306 -0.56 -0.85 -5.10
CA PRO A 306 -1.05 -2.17 -4.77
C PRO A 306 -0.94 -2.44 -3.27
N HIS A 307 -1.94 -3.16 -2.75
CA HIS A 307 -2.09 -3.54 -1.35
C HIS A 307 -2.53 -2.48 -0.36
N SER A 308 -3.08 -1.37 -0.86
CA SER A 308 -3.76 -0.42 0.01
C SER A 308 -4.95 -1.10 0.70
N THR A 309 -5.02 -1.00 2.03
CA THR A 309 -6.07 -1.64 2.83
C THR A 309 -7.03 -0.63 3.42
N PHE A 310 -8.31 -0.97 3.43
CA PHE A 310 -9.40 -0.07 3.76
C PHE A 310 -10.33 -0.69 4.79
N LEU A 311 -10.65 0.06 5.84
CA LEU A 311 -11.75 -0.22 6.74
C LEU A 311 -13.03 0.38 6.17
N VAL A 312 -14.01 -0.48 5.89
CA VAL A 312 -15.37 -0.05 5.54
C VAL A 312 -16.09 0.26 6.84
N PHE A 313 -16.56 1.49 7.02
CA PHE A 313 -17.29 1.85 8.24
C PHE A 313 -18.73 2.28 7.96
N ASN A 314 -19.08 2.60 6.71
CA ASN A 314 -20.47 2.86 6.33
C ASN A 314 -20.74 2.51 4.86
N ARG A 315 -22.01 2.21 4.55
CA ARG A 315 -22.53 1.99 3.20
C ARG A 315 -23.96 2.51 3.13
N LYS A 316 -24.24 3.39 2.16
CA LYS A 316 -25.56 3.96 1.89
C LYS A 316 -26.02 3.62 0.46
N VAL A 317 -27.33 3.52 0.27
CA VAL A 317 -27.95 3.37 -1.05
C VAL A 317 -28.70 4.66 -1.37
N HIS A 318 -28.31 5.32 -2.46
CA HIS A 318 -29.02 6.49 -2.99
C HIS A 318 -29.92 6.02 -4.14
N TYR A 319 -31.23 6.08 -3.91
CA TYR A 319 -32.21 5.60 -4.88
C TYR A 319 -32.45 6.60 -6.02
N GLU A 320 -32.12 7.88 -5.83
CA GLU A 320 -32.15 8.88 -6.90
C GLU A 320 -31.13 8.52 -8.00
N GLY A 321 -31.63 8.26 -9.21
CA GLY A 321 -30.79 7.93 -10.37
C GLY A 321 -30.42 6.44 -10.55
N GLY A 322 -31.15 5.51 -9.91
CA GLY A 322 -31.04 4.07 -10.22
C GLY A 322 -30.33 3.20 -9.16
N GLY A 323 -30.28 3.62 -7.89
CA GLY A 323 -29.78 2.79 -6.79
C GLY A 323 -28.26 2.78 -6.63
N LYS A 324 -27.63 3.95 -6.69
CA LYS A 324 -26.18 4.12 -6.53
C LYS A 324 -25.74 3.82 -5.10
N GLN A 325 -24.71 2.99 -4.96
CA GLN A 325 -24.12 2.62 -3.68
C GLN A 325 -23.01 3.62 -3.31
N VAL A 326 -23.05 4.20 -2.11
CA VAL A 326 -21.97 5.03 -1.57
C VAL A 326 -21.32 4.29 -0.42
N ILE A 327 -20.03 4.01 -0.55
CA ILE A 327 -19.26 3.22 0.43
C ILE A 327 -18.20 4.13 1.03
N TYR A 328 -18.18 4.20 2.35
CA TYR A 328 -17.28 5.07 3.11
C TYR A 328 -16.17 4.22 3.70
N MET A 329 -14.93 4.61 3.41
CA MET A 329 -13.76 3.85 3.79
C MET A 329 -12.64 4.73 4.30
N ARG A 330 -11.89 4.21 5.27
CA ARG A 330 -10.65 4.82 5.71
C ARG A 330 -9.50 3.90 5.36
N GLN A 331 -8.45 4.43 4.72
CA GLN A 331 -7.24 3.65 4.54
C GLN A 331 -6.61 3.36 5.90
N VAL A 332 -6.21 2.12 6.14
CA VAL A 332 -5.58 1.67 7.39
C VAL A 332 -4.32 0.88 7.09
N GLU A 333 -3.31 1.07 7.93
CA GLU A 333 -2.02 0.38 7.83
C GLU A 333 -1.99 -0.72 8.89
N LEU A 334 -2.01 -1.98 8.45
CA LEU A 334 -2.19 -3.14 9.34
C LEU A 334 -0.86 -3.81 9.72
N GLY A 335 0.28 -3.23 9.33
CA GLY A 335 1.60 -3.82 9.59
C GLY A 335 1.74 -5.21 8.98
N LEU A 336 1.17 -5.39 7.79
CA LEU A 336 1.17 -6.65 7.07
C LEU A 336 2.52 -6.96 6.42
N CYS A 337 3.33 -5.91 6.21
CA CYS A 337 4.72 -5.97 5.77
C CYS A 337 5.71 -6.47 6.81
N LYS A 338 6.74 -7.17 6.33
CA LYS A 338 7.92 -7.62 7.07
C LYS A 338 8.54 -6.46 7.82
N TRP A 339 8.73 -5.33 7.15
CA TRP A 339 9.36 -4.14 7.70
C TRP A 339 8.26 -3.14 8.05
N SER A 340 7.95 -3.04 9.34
CA SER A 340 6.85 -2.22 9.84
C SER A 340 7.33 -1.28 10.93
N VAL A 341 6.84 -0.04 10.91
CA VAL A 341 7.12 0.98 11.91
C VAL A 341 5.79 1.48 12.47
N LEU A 342 5.50 1.19 13.74
CA LEU A 342 4.44 1.90 14.46
C LEU A 342 4.98 3.27 14.86
N TRP A 343 4.35 4.35 14.38
CA TRP A 343 4.73 5.71 14.73
C TRP A 343 3.59 6.37 15.47
N VAL A 344 3.85 6.84 16.68
CA VAL A 344 2.86 7.48 17.54
C VAL A 344 3.23 8.93 17.83
N ASP A 345 2.43 9.87 17.33
CA ASP A 345 2.68 11.32 17.42
C ASP A 345 1.36 12.08 17.22
N ASP A 346 1.06 13.06 18.08
CA ASP A 346 -0.24 13.75 18.10
C ASP A 346 -0.50 14.62 16.87
N LYS A 347 0.54 14.94 16.11
CA LYS A 347 0.47 15.71 14.86
C LYS A 347 0.62 14.81 13.63
N ILE A 348 0.62 13.48 13.76
CA ILE A 348 0.96 12.53 12.69
C ILE A 348 0.04 12.58 11.46
N PHE A 349 -1.14 13.19 11.54
CA PHE A 349 -2.03 13.39 10.38
C PHE A 349 -2.14 14.86 9.96
N ASP A 350 -1.40 15.76 10.59
CA ASP A 350 -1.34 17.16 10.20
C ASP A 350 -0.54 17.27 8.89
N GLU A 351 -1.12 17.89 7.86
CA GLU A 351 -0.48 18.01 6.55
C GLU A 351 0.89 18.71 6.61
N GLY A 352 1.05 19.65 7.56
CA GLY A 352 2.28 20.38 7.83
C GLY A 352 3.23 19.72 8.83
N TRP A 353 2.96 18.50 9.29
CA TRP A 353 3.79 17.82 10.27
C TRP A 353 5.18 17.53 9.72
N GLU A 354 6.20 18.11 10.38
CA GLU A 354 7.56 18.12 9.86
C GLU A 354 8.18 16.74 9.75
N ASN A 355 7.71 15.77 10.54
CA ASN A 355 8.27 14.42 10.56
C ASN A 355 7.73 13.53 9.45
N LYS A 356 6.66 13.93 8.75
CA LYS A 356 6.13 13.26 7.56
C LYS A 356 7.22 13.00 6.52
N LYS A 357 8.13 13.99 6.34
CA LYS A 357 9.27 13.90 5.42
C LYS A 357 10.22 12.73 5.72
N HIS A 358 10.25 12.21 6.96
CA HIS A 358 11.08 11.05 7.31
C HIS A 358 10.44 9.74 6.83
N MET A 359 9.10 9.64 6.86
CA MET A 359 8.38 8.52 6.25
C MET A 359 8.59 8.49 4.74
N GLU A 360 8.47 9.65 4.10
CA GLU A 360 8.69 9.81 2.65
C GLU A 360 10.15 9.53 2.27
N TYR A 361 11.11 10.01 3.08
CA TYR A 361 12.52 9.66 2.91
C TYR A 361 12.74 8.15 2.96
N ALA A 362 12.08 7.45 3.89
CA ALA A 362 12.21 6.00 3.99
C ALA A 362 11.55 5.26 2.83
N ALA A 363 10.40 5.72 2.35
CA ALA A 363 9.75 5.17 1.16
C ALA A 363 10.68 5.22 -0.08
N VAL A 364 11.47 6.30 -0.22
CA VAL A 364 12.47 6.43 -1.29
C VAL A 364 13.71 5.57 -1.03
N LYS A 365 14.29 5.64 0.17
CA LYS A 365 15.62 5.05 0.45
C LYS A 365 15.59 3.56 0.73
N ALA A 366 14.48 3.06 1.24
CA ALA A 366 14.25 1.65 1.55
C ALA A 366 13.20 1.04 0.61
N LEU A 367 13.19 1.48 -0.66
CA LEU A 367 12.28 0.97 -1.70
C LEU A 367 12.36 -0.57 -1.82
N ASP A 368 13.56 -1.13 -1.62
CA ASP A 368 13.85 -2.56 -1.64
C ASP A 368 13.33 -3.32 -0.42
N LEU A 369 13.16 -2.64 0.73
CA LEU A 369 12.57 -3.22 1.94
C LEU A 369 11.04 -3.09 1.94
N ASN A 370 10.48 -2.08 1.27
CA ASN A 370 9.05 -1.76 1.36
C ASN A 370 8.60 -1.50 2.82
N VAL A 371 9.22 -0.52 3.47
CA VAL A 371 8.88 -0.14 4.86
C VAL A 371 7.46 0.41 4.94
N HIS A 372 6.63 -0.18 5.79
CA HIS A 372 5.27 0.28 6.07
C HIS A 372 5.21 1.06 7.38
N PHE A 373 4.53 2.20 7.34
CA PHE A 373 4.30 3.04 8.52
C PHE A 373 2.88 2.83 9.00
N ILE A 374 2.74 2.62 10.31
CA ILE A 374 1.46 2.45 11.00
C ILE A 374 1.28 3.72 11.84
N PRO A 375 0.72 4.80 11.28
CA PRO A 375 0.57 6.06 12.00
C PRO A 375 -0.56 5.98 13.03
N LYS A 376 -0.35 6.56 14.21
CA LYS A 376 -1.33 6.67 15.30
C LYS A 376 -1.17 7.99 16.02
N SER A 377 -2.25 8.74 16.24
CA SER A 377 -2.14 10.04 16.93
C SER A 377 -2.14 9.96 18.45
N SER A 378 -2.47 8.81 19.04
CA SER A 378 -2.61 8.69 20.49
C SER A 378 -2.13 7.35 21.02
N THR A 379 -1.85 7.31 22.32
CA THR A 379 -1.54 6.06 23.04
C THR A 379 -2.67 5.05 22.89
N GLU A 380 -3.93 5.47 22.97
CA GLU A 380 -5.07 4.56 22.90
C GLU A 380 -5.21 3.89 21.53
N SER A 381 -5.08 4.64 20.43
CA SER A 381 -5.18 4.08 19.08
C SER A 381 -3.97 3.15 18.78
N ALA A 382 -2.79 3.48 19.30
CA ALA A 382 -1.62 2.61 19.23
C ALA A 382 -1.81 1.30 20.02
N LEU A 383 -2.30 1.37 21.25
CA LEU A 383 -2.56 0.18 22.07
C LEU A 383 -3.66 -0.69 21.46
N SER A 384 -4.72 -0.09 20.92
CA SER A 384 -5.79 -0.81 20.21
C SER A 384 -5.22 -1.61 19.03
N PHE A 385 -4.34 -0.99 18.23
CA PHE A 385 -3.63 -1.70 17.17
C PHE A 385 -2.77 -2.84 17.72
N LEU A 386 -1.99 -2.60 18.78
CA LEU A 386 -1.12 -3.62 19.36
C LEU A 386 -1.90 -4.80 19.97
N ARG A 387 -3.10 -4.57 20.50
CA ARG A 387 -4.00 -5.62 21.03
C ARG A 387 -4.67 -6.42 19.92
N SER A 388 -4.90 -5.82 18.75
CA SER A 388 -5.48 -6.50 17.60
C SER A 388 -4.62 -7.70 17.16
N ALA A 389 -5.24 -8.60 16.39
CA ALA A 389 -4.53 -9.72 15.77
C ALA A 389 -3.36 -9.26 14.87
N PHE A 390 -3.47 -8.06 14.29
CA PHE A 390 -2.41 -7.46 13.48
C PHE A 390 -1.20 -7.04 14.31
N GLY A 391 -1.43 -6.36 15.43
CA GLY A 391 -0.36 -5.95 16.33
C GLY A 391 0.32 -7.13 17.03
N GLN A 392 -0.47 -8.08 17.54
CA GLN A 392 0.07 -9.25 18.25
C GLN A 392 1.03 -10.08 17.40
N ARG A 393 0.81 -10.16 16.09
CA ARG A 393 1.71 -10.89 15.17
C ARG A 393 3.11 -10.26 15.07
N LEU A 394 3.23 -8.96 15.36
CA LEU A 394 4.48 -8.19 15.26
C LEU A 394 5.32 -8.24 16.55
N LYS A 395 4.74 -8.75 17.64
CA LYS A 395 5.31 -8.77 18.99
C LYS A 395 6.71 -9.36 19.11
N SER A 396 7.03 -10.35 18.28
CA SER A 396 8.33 -11.03 18.26
C SER A 396 9.15 -10.75 17.00
N LYS A 397 8.73 -9.80 16.15
CA LYS A 397 9.40 -9.51 14.89
C LYS A 397 10.51 -8.48 15.10
N GLU A 398 11.76 -8.87 14.85
CA GLU A 398 12.91 -7.96 14.89
C GLU A 398 12.80 -6.81 13.88
N THR A 399 12.00 -7.02 12.84
CA THR A 399 11.70 -6.07 11.76
C THR A 399 10.48 -5.19 12.06
N PHE A 400 9.93 -5.26 13.27
CA PHE A 400 8.95 -4.29 13.77
C PHE A 400 9.63 -3.30 14.72
N ARG A 401 9.48 -2.01 14.44
CA ARG A 401 10.04 -0.90 15.21
C ARG A 401 8.92 0.02 15.69
N ILE A 402 9.15 0.69 16.82
CA ILE A 402 8.19 1.64 17.38
C ILE A 402 8.88 2.99 17.55
N VAL A 403 8.25 4.05 17.05
CA VAL A 403 8.67 5.44 17.22
C VAL A 403 7.58 6.16 17.99
N THR A 404 7.95 6.96 18.97
CA THR A 404 7.02 7.82 19.71
C THR A 404 7.67 9.15 20.05
N ASP A 405 6.88 10.23 20.09
CA ASP A 405 7.31 11.43 20.82
C ASP A 405 7.14 11.22 22.32
N MET A 406 8.05 11.81 23.10
CA MET A 406 7.94 11.89 24.56
C MET A 406 6.75 12.76 24.97
N ASN A 407 6.62 13.91 24.31
CA ASN A 407 5.62 14.93 24.64
C ASN A 407 4.50 14.93 23.61
N ARG A 408 3.24 14.75 24.03
CA ARG A 408 2.08 14.74 23.12
C ARG A 408 0.94 15.55 23.73
N GLU A 409 0.57 16.66 23.11
CA GLU A 409 -0.32 17.67 23.71
C GLU A 409 -1.76 17.20 23.84
N ASN A 410 -2.18 16.28 22.95
CA ASN A 410 -3.51 15.69 22.97
C ASN A 410 -3.72 14.64 24.08
N GLU A 411 -2.71 14.36 24.91
CA GLU A 411 -2.81 13.40 26.02
C GLU A 411 -2.89 14.09 27.39
N GLU A 412 -3.68 13.51 28.30
CA GLU A 412 -3.90 14.01 29.67
C GLU A 412 -2.59 14.25 30.43
N LEU A 413 -1.64 13.33 30.31
CA LEU A 413 -0.29 13.46 30.85
C LEU A 413 0.71 13.66 29.70
N SER A 414 0.66 14.85 29.11
CA SER A 414 1.39 15.17 27.88
C SER A 414 2.90 14.98 27.98
N GLN A 415 3.52 15.34 29.09
CA GLN A 415 4.98 15.39 29.27
C GLN A 415 5.68 14.03 29.37
N ASN A 416 4.95 12.93 29.59
CA ASN A 416 5.51 11.59 29.69
C ASN A 416 4.76 10.58 28.81
N ALA A 417 4.00 11.07 27.83
CA ALA A 417 3.17 10.25 26.97
C ALA A 417 3.98 9.12 26.31
N GLY A 418 5.13 9.42 25.73
CA GLY A 418 5.99 8.40 25.09
C GLY A 418 6.47 7.31 26.06
N ALA A 419 6.86 7.68 27.27
CA ALA A 419 7.28 6.72 28.30
C ALA A 419 6.11 5.83 28.76
N ARG A 420 4.92 6.41 28.99
CA ARG A 420 3.71 5.65 29.36
C ARG A 420 3.33 4.64 28.28
N LEU A 421 3.34 5.06 27.01
CA LEU A 421 3.11 4.15 25.90
C LEU A 421 4.10 2.98 25.90
N ILE A 422 5.40 3.24 26.06
CA ILE A 422 6.42 2.18 26.12
C ILE A 422 6.15 1.22 27.28
N LYS A 423 5.78 1.74 28.45
CA LYS A 423 5.42 0.92 29.61
C LYS A 423 4.32 -0.09 29.28
N GLU A 424 3.21 0.40 28.74
CA GLU A 424 2.07 -0.43 28.32
C GLU A 424 2.47 -1.46 27.26
N ILE A 425 3.28 -1.06 26.26
CA ILE A 425 3.84 -1.95 25.25
C ILE A 425 4.63 -3.11 25.90
N ARG A 426 5.48 -2.80 26.90
CA ARG A 426 6.29 -3.80 27.61
C ARG A 426 5.44 -4.72 28.48
N GLN A 427 4.41 -4.20 29.13
CA GLN A 427 3.44 -4.97 29.92
C GLN A 427 2.64 -5.93 29.04
N MET A 428 2.29 -5.51 27.82
CA MET A 428 1.72 -6.39 26.80
C MET A 428 2.70 -7.44 26.28
N GLY A 429 3.97 -7.38 26.66
CA GLY A 429 5.01 -8.36 26.34
C GLY A 429 5.76 -8.11 25.03
N PHE A 430 5.60 -6.94 24.40
CA PHE A 430 6.38 -6.56 23.23
C PHE A 430 7.82 -6.24 23.64
N ARG A 431 8.78 -6.81 22.91
CA ARG A 431 10.23 -6.58 23.14
C ARG A 431 10.92 -5.98 21.91
N ASN A 432 10.15 -5.33 21.05
CA ASN A 432 10.63 -4.64 19.87
C ASN A 432 11.45 -3.38 20.23
N LYS A 433 12.34 -2.98 19.31
CA LYS A 433 13.11 -1.75 19.44
C LYS A 433 12.18 -0.54 19.43
N CYS A 434 12.38 0.37 20.39
CA CYS A 434 11.63 1.62 20.51
C CYS A 434 12.58 2.80 20.39
N LEU A 435 12.17 3.84 19.68
CA LEU A 435 12.85 5.13 19.64
C LEU A 435 11.92 6.21 20.16
N VAL A 436 12.33 6.89 21.22
CA VAL A 436 11.74 8.15 21.64
C VAL A 436 12.47 9.26 20.88
N PHE A 437 11.76 9.90 19.94
CA PHE A 437 12.25 11.06 19.23
C PHE A 437 11.72 12.32 19.91
N THR A 438 12.59 13.22 20.34
CA THR A 438 12.21 14.32 21.25
C THR A 438 13.06 15.57 21.00
N SER A 439 12.66 16.71 21.56
CA SER A 439 13.44 17.95 21.57
C SER A 439 14.54 17.98 22.66
N SER A 440 14.41 17.20 23.74
CA SER A 440 15.39 17.14 24.83
C SER A 440 15.72 15.70 25.25
N LYS A 441 16.86 15.21 24.78
CA LYS A 441 17.37 13.86 25.13
C LYS A 441 17.54 13.68 26.64
N LYS A 442 18.04 14.70 27.34
CA LYS A 442 18.31 14.65 28.79
C LYS A 442 17.03 14.55 29.61
N ASP A 443 16.00 15.29 29.24
CA ASP A 443 14.73 15.28 29.98
C ASP A 443 13.96 13.99 29.70
N ALA A 444 13.89 13.56 28.44
CA ALA A 444 13.27 12.29 28.07
C ALA A 444 13.94 11.09 28.75
N GLN A 445 15.28 11.08 28.85
CA GLN A 445 16.02 10.02 29.55
C GLN A 445 15.65 9.97 31.05
N ARG A 446 15.57 11.13 31.71
CA ARG A 446 15.15 11.22 33.12
C ARG A 446 13.73 10.72 33.34
N ILE A 447 12.82 11.02 32.40
CA ILE A 447 11.44 10.55 32.44
C ILE A 447 11.41 9.03 32.25
N ILE A 448 12.14 8.49 31.28
CA ILE A 448 12.25 7.03 31.08
C ILE A 448 12.75 6.33 32.34
N GLU A 449 13.80 6.85 32.98
CA GLU A 449 14.37 6.28 34.21
C GLU A 449 13.39 6.32 35.40
N ARG A 450 12.48 7.30 35.41
CA ARG A 450 11.44 7.43 36.44
C ARG A 450 10.24 6.53 36.18
N GLU A 451 9.79 6.45 34.93
CA GLU A 451 8.52 5.79 34.57
C GLU A 451 8.68 4.28 34.32
N LEU A 452 9.85 3.85 33.84
CA LEU A 452 10.15 2.50 33.39
C LEU A 452 11.17 1.80 34.30
N ASP A 453 10.95 0.52 34.59
CA ASP A 453 11.95 -0.30 35.27
C ASP A 453 13.13 -0.71 34.35
N SER A 454 14.20 -1.27 34.91
CA SER A 454 15.39 -1.66 34.14
C SER A 454 15.12 -2.68 33.02
N ARG A 455 14.07 -3.50 33.15
CA ARG A 455 13.66 -4.48 32.13
C ARG A 455 12.83 -3.81 31.04
N GLU A 456 12.00 -2.83 31.38
CA GLU A 456 11.20 -2.05 30.45
C GLU A 456 12.06 -1.11 29.58
N GLN A 457 13.13 -0.56 30.14
CA GLN A 457 14.11 0.29 29.46
C GLN A 457 14.92 -0.44 28.38
N GLN A 458 14.96 -1.78 28.39
CA GLN A 458 15.69 -2.54 27.38
C GLN A 458 15.15 -2.24 25.97
N LEU A 459 16.09 -2.05 25.03
CA LEU A 459 15.81 -1.76 23.62
C LEU A 459 15.01 -0.45 23.40
N VAL A 460 15.10 0.49 24.35
CA VAL A 460 14.61 1.86 24.20
C VAL A 460 15.80 2.76 23.90
N ALA A 461 15.74 3.49 22.80
CA ALA A 461 16.68 4.55 22.46
C ALA A 461 15.98 5.92 22.60
N VAL A 462 16.76 6.95 22.93
CA VAL A 462 16.30 8.35 22.96
C VAL A 462 17.19 9.16 22.06
N SER A 463 16.59 9.91 21.14
CA SER A 463 17.34 10.80 20.25
C SER A 463 16.61 12.11 19.94
N THR A 464 17.41 13.13 19.66
CA THR A 464 17.02 14.42 19.09
C THR A 464 17.54 14.57 17.66
N ALA A 465 18.33 13.61 17.17
CA ALA A 465 19.01 13.68 15.89
C ALA A 465 18.15 13.05 14.78
N THR A 466 17.96 13.80 13.69
CA THR A 466 17.23 13.34 12.50
C THR A 466 17.88 12.11 11.88
N GLU A 467 19.20 12.02 11.92
CA GLU A 467 19.99 10.90 11.40
C GLU A 467 19.64 9.60 12.11
N ASP A 468 19.59 9.63 13.44
CA ASP A 468 19.21 8.47 14.26
C ASP A 468 17.79 8.00 13.92
N LEU A 469 16.85 8.94 13.78
CA LEU A 469 15.47 8.62 13.39
C LEU A 469 15.43 8.00 11.99
N ARG A 470 16.14 8.58 11.02
CA ARG A 470 16.20 8.06 9.65
C ARG A 470 16.82 6.68 9.60
N ASP A 471 17.92 6.45 10.28
CA ASP A 471 18.57 5.14 10.31
C ASP A 471 17.65 4.14 11.02
N PHE A 472 16.98 4.56 12.10
CA PHE A 472 16.01 3.75 12.82
C PHE A 472 14.81 3.33 11.93
N VAL A 473 14.19 4.22 11.17
CA VAL A 473 13.04 3.84 10.32
C VAL A 473 13.45 3.14 9.02
N ASN A 474 14.71 3.32 8.57
CA ASN A 474 15.27 2.63 7.41
C ASN A 474 15.98 1.32 7.75
N PHE A 475 15.76 0.80 8.95
CA PHE A 475 16.34 -0.47 9.38
C PHE A 475 17.88 -0.53 9.28
N ASP A 476 18.55 0.59 9.55
CA ASP A 476 20.01 0.74 9.62
C ASP A 476 20.73 0.32 8.31
N GLN A 477 20.06 0.40 7.15
CA GLN A 477 20.59 -0.09 5.87
C GLN A 477 21.96 0.45 5.48
N LYS A 478 22.29 1.69 5.85
CA LYS A 478 23.62 2.27 5.55
C LYS A 478 24.74 1.49 6.24
N ILE A 479 24.48 0.97 7.44
CA ILE A 479 25.42 0.16 8.24
C ILE A 479 25.55 -1.24 7.62
N ILE A 480 24.45 -1.83 7.15
CA ILE A 480 24.46 -3.14 6.48
C ILE A 480 25.25 -3.08 5.15
N LYS A 481 25.06 -2.02 4.35
CA LYS A 481 25.78 -1.84 3.07
C LYS A 481 27.27 -1.52 3.24
N THR A 482 27.69 -0.98 4.38
CA THR A 482 29.13 -0.76 4.69
C THR A 482 29.81 -2.02 5.25
N GLN A 483 29.06 -2.97 5.81
CA GLN A 483 29.60 -4.22 6.36
C GLN A 483 29.60 -5.39 5.36
N GLN A 484 28.88 -5.29 4.24
CA GLN A 484 29.01 -6.26 3.16
C GLN A 484 30.18 -5.87 2.24
N PRO A 485 31.26 -6.67 2.14
CA PRO A 485 32.20 -6.50 1.03
C PRO A 485 31.43 -6.74 -0.28
N ASN A 486 31.89 -6.12 -1.37
CA ASN A 486 31.31 -6.22 -2.71
C ASN A 486 31.37 -7.67 -3.27
N ASP A 487 30.61 -8.61 -2.70
CA ASP A 487 30.47 -9.98 -3.17
C ASP A 487 29.17 -10.13 -3.96
N ALA A 488 29.17 -9.51 -5.15
CA ALA A 488 28.17 -9.77 -6.21
C ALA A 488 28.20 -11.23 -6.74
N THR A 489 29.04 -12.08 -6.18
CA THR A 489 29.24 -13.49 -6.56
C THR A 489 28.30 -14.45 -5.82
N HIS A 490 27.74 -14.07 -4.66
CA HIS A 490 27.03 -15.04 -3.81
C HIS A 490 25.57 -15.31 -4.21
N TYR A 491 24.91 -14.39 -4.92
CA TYR A 491 23.52 -14.58 -5.40
C TYR A 491 23.39 -15.30 -6.74
N LYS A 492 24.47 -15.40 -7.54
CA LYS A 492 24.47 -16.20 -8.78
C LYS A 492 24.46 -17.71 -8.55
N LYS A 493 24.86 -18.20 -7.36
CA LYS A 493 24.93 -19.64 -7.07
C LYS A 493 23.57 -20.31 -6.82
N ASN A 494 22.53 -19.57 -6.43
CA ASN A 494 21.21 -20.17 -6.18
C ASN A 494 20.34 -20.31 -7.43
N ALA A 495 20.62 -19.54 -8.49
CA ALA A 495 19.95 -19.70 -9.79
C ALA A 495 20.51 -20.88 -10.62
N SER A 496 21.76 -21.30 -10.40
CA SER A 496 22.36 -22.43 -11.12
C SER A 496 21.98 -23.81 -10.56
N LEU A 497 21.45 -23.88 -9.33
CA LEU A 497 20.98 -25.14 -8.74
C LEU A 497 19.60 -25.60 -9.25
N GLN A 498 18.83 -24.76 -9.95
CA GLN A 498 17.56 -25.16 -10.56
C GLN A 498 17.69 -25.78 -11.96
N TYR A 499 18.87 -25.74 -12.58
CA TYR A 499 19.12 -26.33 -13.91
C TYR A 499 19.71 -27.75 -13.89
N THR A 500 20.02 -28.31 -12.72
CA THR A 500 20.61 -29.66 -12.58
C THR A 500 19.58 -30.78 -12.38
N THR A 501 18.32 -30.48 -12.08
CA THR A 501 17.25 -31.48 -11.94
C THR A 501 16.79 -32.08 -13.27
N SER A 502 17.01 -31.41 -14.40
CA SER A 502 16.73 -31.99 -15.74
C SER A 502 17.78 -33.03 -16.16
N LYS A 503 19.04 -32.87 -15.70
CA LYS A 503 20.14 -33.82 -15.95
C LYS A 503 20.02 -35.05 -15.06
N LEU A 504 19.57 -34.91 -13.81
CA LEU A 504 19.31 -36.04 -12.91
C LEU A 504 18.11 -36.90 -13.37
N LYS A 505 17.04 -36.29 -13.91
CA LYS A 505 15.91 -37.05 -14.50
C LYS A 505 16.30 -37.83 -15.75
N ARG A 506 17.32 -37.40 -16.50
CA ARG A 506 17.84 -38.12 -17.67
C ARG A 506 18.78 -39.27 -17.30
N LEU A 507 19.50 -39.16 -16.18
CA LEU A 507 20.32 -40.24 -15.61
C LEU A 507 19.46 -41.34 -14.95
N LEU A 508 18.39 -40.96 -14.23
CA LEU A 508 17.49 -41.95 -13.59
C LEU A 508 16.64 -42.73 -14.59
N LYS A 509 16.34 -42.18 -15.77
CA LYS A 509 15.60 -42.90 -16.83
C LYS A 509 16.42 -43.99 -17.53
N ASN A 510 17.75 -43.92 -17.45
CA ASN A 510 18.65 -44.94 -18.00
C ASN A 510 19.01 -46.04 -17.00
N ILE A 511 18.70 -45.86 -15.70
CA ILE A 511 18.97 -46.85 -14.65
C ILE A 511 17.76 -47.79 -14.42
N ILE A 512 16.58 -47.43 -14.93
CA ILE A 512 15.34 -48.23 -14.78
C ILE A 512 15.08 -49.13 -16.01
N ASN A 513 15.93 -49.08 -17.05
CA ASN A 513 15.83 -49.90 -18.27
C ASN A 513 17.03 -50.85 -18.50
N THR A 514 17.69 -51.25 -17.42
CA THR A 514 18.59 -52.40 -17.31
C THR A 514 18.23 -53.10 -16.01
#